data_AF-A0A078FZG9-F1
#
_entry.id   AF-A0A078FZG9-F1
#
_cell.length_a   1.000
_cell.length_b   1.000
_cell.length_c   1.000
_cell.angle_alpha   90.00
_cell.angle_beta   90.00
_cell.angle_gamma   90.00
#
_symmetry.space_group_name_H-M   'P 1'
#
loop_
_entity.id
_entity.type
_entity.pdbx_description
1 polymer ?
#
loop_
_entity_poly.entity_id
_entity_poly.type
_entity_poly.pdbx_seq_one_letter_code
_entity_poly.pdbx_strand_id
1 'polypeptide(L)'
;MKKKKKKSFESMPEILFVEHDVVCAEVRSIQHDGSLQLHARSQKYGKLEKGQLLKVDPYLVKRSKHHFHYIESLGIDLIIGCNGFIWVGEHVEVRDPVMMIDGQKDDEMISSSSSTKEQSHTPLETRQNICRIGNAIRVLSNLGFTVTVQVITETVNLSNSKNVDIHEMLCSEFHVLVAENEAERRREKRKK
;
A
#
# COMPACT_ATOMS: atom_id res chain seq x y z
N MET A 1 -25.15 -23.74 42.81
CA MET A 1 -23.99 -22.84 43.04
C MET A 1 -22.70 -23.64 42.89
N LYS A 2 -21.92 -23.42 41.81
CA LYS A 2 -20.45 -23.53 41.74
C LYS A 2 -20.01 -23.11 40.33
N LYS A 3 -19.28 -21.99 40.29
CA LYS A 3 -18.88 -21.23 39.10
C LYS A 3 -18.03 -22.10 38.16
N LYS A 4 -18.43 -22.22 36.87
CA LYS A 4 -17.50 -22.56 35.80
C LYS A 4 -16.46 -21.43 35.72
N LYS A 5 -15.20 -21.73 36.06
CA LYS A 5 -14.07 -20.82 35.80
C LYS A 5 -14.09 -20.47 34.32
N LYS A 6 -14.23 -19.18 34.02
CA LYS A 6 -13.94 -18.61 32.70
C LYS A 6 -12.53 -19.08 32.31
N LYS A 7 -12.41 -19.82 31.21
CA LYS A 7 -11.13 -19.93 30.50
C LYS A 7 -10.75 -18.50 30.13
N SER A 8 -9.70 -17.99 30.75
CA SER A 8 -8.98 -16.80 30.29
C SER A 8 -8.51 -17.09 28.87
N PHE A 9 -9.19 -16.48 27.91
CA PHE A 9 -8.69 -16.35 26.54
C PHE A 9 -7.59 -15.30 26.60
N GLU A 10 -6.35 -15.74 26.77
CA GLU A 10 -5.20 -14.84 26.80
C GLU A 10 -4.01 -15.57 26.20
N SER A 11 -3.99 -15.62 24.88
CA SER A 11 -2.78 -15.68 24.06
C SER A 11 -3.18 -15.64 22.57
N MET A 12 -3.92 -14.61 22.14
CA MET A 12 -3.68 -14.12 20.78
C MET A 12 -2.35 -13.39 20.85
N PRO A 13 -1.42 -13.58 19.89
CA PRO A 13 -0.23 -12.73 19.83
C PRO A 13 -0.73 -11.30 19.71
N GLU A 14 -0.50 -10.49 20.75
CA GLU A 14 -0.65 -9.05 20.61
C GLU A 14 0.30 -8.65 19.49
N ILE A 15 -0.24 -8.25 18.34
CA ILE A 15 0.53 -7.54 17.33
C ILE A 15 0.89 -6.21 18.00
N LEU A 16 2.07 -6.17 18.61
CA LEU A 16 2.51 -5.05 19.40
C LEU A 16 3.03 -3.98 18.44
N PHE A 17 2.18 -3.00 18.15
CA PHE A 17 2.59 -1.81 17.42
C PHE A 17 3.41 -0.92 18.34
N VAL A 18 4.57 -0.46 17.86
CA VAL A 18 5.38 0.53 18.56
C VAL A 18 5.28 1.88 17.87
N GLU A 19 5.72 2.94 18.57
CA GLU A 19 5.76 4.28 17.98
C GLU A 19 6.56 4.27 16.67
N HIS A 20 6.09 5.03 15.68
CA HIS A 20 6.63 5.12 14.32
C HIS A 20 6.36 3.93 13.40
N ASP A 21 5.65 2.89 13.86
CA ASP A 21 5.18 1.84 12.97
C ASP A 21 4.15 2.37 11.98
N VAL A 22 4.32 2.02 10.70
CA VAL A 22 3.30 2.26 9.68
C VAL A 22 2.32 1.10 9.71
N VAL A 23 1.04 1.40 9.85
CA VAL A 23 -0.03 0.39 9.93
C VAL A 23 -1.11 0.68 8.91
N CYS A 24 -1.65 -0.37 8.29
CA CYS A 24 -2.86 -0.27 7.48
C CYS A 24 -4.08 -0.63 8.34
N ALA A 25 -5.09 0.24 8.37
CA ALA A 25 -6.30 0.05 9.15
C ALA A 25 -7.53 0.65 8.45
N GLU A 26 -8.70 0.13 8.79
CA GLU A 26 -9.99 0.63 8.31
C GLU A 26 -10.69 1.45 9.39
N VAL A 27 -11.46 2.45 8.97
CA VAL A 27 -12.31 3.23 9.87
C VAL A 27 -13.56 2.40 10.19
N ARG A 28 -13.70 1.98 11.44
CA ARG A 28 -14.85 1.21 11.92
C ARG A 28 -16.02 2.10 12.26
N SER A 29 -15.76 3.21 12.96
CA SER A 29 -16.78 4.16 13.39
C SER A 29 -16.17 5.55 13.54
N ILE A 30 -17.04 6.55 13.40
CA ILE A 30 -16.73 7.96 13.68
C ILE A 30 -17.54 8.31 14.93
N GLN A 31 -16.87 8.76 15.97
CA GLN A 31 -17.51 9.13 17.22
C GLN A 31 -18.10 10.55 17.14
N HIS A 32 -18.97 10.89 18.11
CA HIS A 32 -19.64 12.20 18.14
C HIS A 32 -18.67 13.39 18.27
N ASP A 33 -17.48 13.16 18.83
CA ASP A 33 -16.40 14.15 18.95
C ASP A 33 -15.54 14.27 17.67
N GLY A 34 -15.86 13.49 16.63
CA GLY A 34 -15.10 13.42 15.38
C GLY A 34 -13.88 12.49 15.43
N SER A 35 -13.61 11.82 16.56
CA SER A 35 -12.54 10.82 16.64
C SER A 35 -12.87 9.58 15.81
N LEU A 36 -11.83 8.95 15.26
CA LEU A 36 -11.95 7.76 14.41
C LEU A 36 -11.58 6.52 15.21
N GLN A 37 -12.48 5.55 15.27
CA GLN A 37 -12.14 4.22 15.77
C GLN A 37 -11.60 3.38 14.62
N LEU A 38 -10.31 3.04 14.68
CA LEU A 38 -9.64 2.23 13.67
C LEU A 38 -9.69 0.75 14.02
N HIS A 39 -9.61 -0.08 13.00
CA HIS A 39 -9.53 -1.51 13.16
C HIS A 39 -8.69 -2.17 12.06
N ALA A 40 -7.85 -3.12 12.47
CA ALA A 40 -6.98 -3.90 11.61
C ALA A 40 -7.46 -5.37 11.64
N ARG A 41 -8.33 -5.77 10.69
CA ARG A 41 -9.11 -7.03 10.74
C ARG A 41 -8.46 -8.24 10.06
N SER A 42 -7.28 -8.09 9.43
CA SER A 42 -6.66 -9.21 8.69
C SER A 42 -5.14 -9.07 8.59
N GLN A 43 -4.45 -10.13 8.15
CA GLN A 43 -3.02 -10.08 7.81
C GLN A 43 -2.70 -9.07 6.69
N LYS A 44 -3.68 -8.69 5.84
CA LYS A 44 -3.54 -7.58 4.88
C LYS A 44 -3.55 -6.20 5.57
N TYR A 45 -4.12 -6.11 6.78
CA TYR A 45 -4.22 -4.89 7.59
C TYR A 45 -3.33 -5.06 8.83
N GLY A 46 -2.04 -4.81 8.65
CA GLY A 46 -1.04 -4.99 9.70
C GLY A 46 0.05 -3.93 9.63
N LYS A 47 1.17 -4.22 10.30
CA LYS A 47 2.40 -3.43 10.20
C LYS A 47 2.97 -3.55 8.79
N LEU A 48 3.27 -2.41 8.17
CA LEU A 48 3.86 -2.33 6.85
C LEU A 48 5.37 -2.15 6.99
N GLU A 49 6.14 -3.08 6.44
CA GLU A 49 7.60 -3.11 6.53
C GLU A 49 8.22 -3.20 5.12
N LYS A 50 9.52 -2.88 5.00
CA LYS A 50 10.26 -3.00 3.73
C LYS A 50 9.62 -2.22 2.56
N GLY A 51 9.23 -0.99 2.86
CA GLY A 51 8.62 -0.08 1.88
C GLY A 51 8.82 1.38 2.27
N GLN A 52 8.14 2.25 1.53
CA GLN A 52 8.12 3.69 1.74
C GLN A 52 6.68 4.17 1.89
N LEU A 53 6.44 5.01 2.91
CA LEU A 53 5.22 5.79 3.05
C LEU A 53 5.40 7.15 2.37
N LEU A 54 4.44 7.51 1.52
CA LEU A 54 4.32 8.80 0.87
C LEU A 54 3.06 9.50 1.37
N LYS A 55 3.12 10.83 1.45
CA LYS A 55 1.99 11.68 1.76
C LYS A 55 1.70 12.56 0.55
N VAL A 56 0.46 12.52 0.09
CA VAL A 56 -0.10 13.40 -0.94
C VAL A 56 -1.33 14.11 -0.37
N ASP A 57 -1.81 15.13 -1.08
CA ASP A 57 -3.06 15.76 -0.70
C ASP A 57 -4.24 14.77 -0.84
N PRO A 58 -5.11 14.63 0.18
CA PRO A 58 -6.20 13.65 0.15
C PRO A 58 -7.17 13.80 -1.03
N TYR A 59 -7.37 15.02 -1.54
CA TYR A 59 -8.28 15.27 -2.68
C TYR A 59 -7.75 14.71 -4.01
N LEU A 60 -6.46 14.37 -4.09
CA LEU A 60 -5.87 13.70 -5.25
C LEU A 60 -6.18 12.20 -5.28
N VAL A 61 -6.63 11.63 -4.17
CA VAL A 61 -6.97 10.20 -4.08
C VAL A 61 -8.47 10.01 -4.31
N LYS A 62 -8.81 9.21 -5.32
CA LYS A 62 -10.20 8.80 -5.56
C LYS A 62 -10.57 7.61 -4.68
N ARG A 63 -11.78 7.63 -4.13
CA ARG A 63 -12.36 6.45 -3.47
C ARG A 63 -12.50 5.32 -4.50
N SER A 64 -11.96 4.16 -4.15
CA SER A 64 -11.96 2.95 -4.97
C SER A 64 -12.58 1.80 -4.17
N LYS A 65 -13.04 0.75 -4.83
CA LYS A 65 -13.44 -0.49 -4.14
C LYS A 65 -12.23 -1.26 -3.61
N HIS A 66 -11.10 -1.14 -4.29
CA HIS A 66 -9.85 -1.82 -3.96
C HIS A 66 -8.78 -0.77 -3.75
N HIS A 67 -8.11 -0.83 -2.59
CA HIS A 67 -7.03 0.07 -2.19
C HIS A 67 -5.67 -0.63 -2.14
N PHE A 68 -5.66 -1.97 -2.22
CA PHE A 68 -4.47 -2.81 -2.27
C PHE A 68 -4.27 -3.27 -3.70
N HIS A 69 -3.06 -3.08 -4.21
CA HIS A 69 -2.71 -3.38 -5.58
C HIS A 69 -1.36 -4.05 -5.64
N TYR A 70 -1.31 -5.24 -6.23
CA TYR A 70 -0.06 -5.87 -6.62
C TYR A 70 0.29 -5.41 -8.03
N ILE A 71 1.45 -4.78 -8.19
CA ILE A 71 1.96 -4.34 -9.50
C ILE A 71 2.89 -5.44 -10.02
N GLU A 72 2.30 -6.41 -10.70
CA GLU A 72 2.98 -7.64 -11.15
C GLU A 72 4.22 -7.37 -12.00
N SER A 73 4.18 -6.38 -12.89
CA SER A 73 5.33 -6.00 -13.73
C SER A 73 6.55 -5.49 -12.95
N LEU A 74 6.38 -5.12 -11.69
CA LEU A 74 7.42 -4.57 -10.83
C LEU A 74 7.69 -5.43 -9.58
N GLY A 75 6.84 -6.41 -9.29
CA GLY A 75 6.95 -7.27 -8.11
C GLY A 75 6.78 -6.53 -6.77
N ILE A 76 5.91 -5.51 -6.72
CA ILE A 76 5.71 -4.68 -5.52
C ILE A 76 4.23 -4.52 -5.17
N ASP A 77 3.98 -4.19 -3.91
CA ASP A 77 2.66 -3.83 -3.41
C ASP A 77 2.50 -2.31 -3.29
N LEU A 78 1.31 -1.84 -3.66
CA LEU A 78 0.88 -0.45 -3.60
C LEU A 78 -0.44 -0.36 -2.83
N ILE A 79 -0.44 0.41 -1.73
CA ILE A 79 -1.62 0.67 -0.90
C ILE A 79 -1.95 2.15 -0.98
N ILE A 80 -3.14 2.49 -1.49
CA ILE A 80 -3.58 3.88 -1.66
C ILE A 80 -4.63 4.23 -0.61
N GLY A 81 -4.21 4.82 0.50
CA GLY A 81 -5.11 5.27 1.58
C GLY A 81 -5.96 6.47 1.17
N CYS A 82 -7.25 6.43 1.50
CA CYS A 82 -8.19 7.55 1.23
C CYS A 82 -7.79 8.86 1.95
N ASN A 83 -6.91 8.80 2.94
CA ASN A 83 -6.40 9.93 3.71
C ASN A 83 -5.16 10.58 3.06
N GLY A 84 -4.80 10.22 1.82
CA GLY A 84 -3.62 10.74 1.13
C GLY A 84 -2.31 10.08 1.55
N PHE A 85 -2.33 9.08 2.43
CA PHE A 85 -1.17 8.26 2.71
C PHE A 85 -1.11 7.09 1.74
N ILE A 86 0.00 6.98 1.01
CA ILE A 86 0.23 5.94 0.02
C ILE A 86 1.46 5.16 0.42
N TRP A 87 1.35 3.84 0.53
CA TRP A 87 2.47 2.97 0.86
C TRP A 87 2.87 2.14 -0.35
N VAL A 88 4.17 1.98 -0.56
CA VAL A 88 4.77 1.21 -1.64
C VAL A 88 5.86 0.33 -1.04
N GLY A 89 5.85 -0.98 -1.28
CA GLY A 89 6.87 -1.85 -0.70
C GLY A 89 6.97 -3.21 -1.36
N GLU A 90 7.82 -4.07 -0.77
CA GLU A 90 7.95 -5.46 -1.19
C GLU A 90 6.58 -6.15 -1.27
N HIS A 91 6.40 -6.99 -2.29
CA HIS A 91 5.21 -7.82 -2.36
C HIS A 91 5.21 -8.86 -1.24
N VAL A 92 4.11 -8.94 -0.50
CA VAL A 92 3.90 -9.99 0.50
C VAL A 92 2.74 -10.86 0.06
N GLU A 93 3.00 -12.15 -0.18
CA GLU A 93 1.95 -13.12 -0.44
C GLU A 93 1.06 -13.29 0.80
N VAL A 94 -0.06 -12.59 0.84
CA VAL A 94 -1.05 -12.78 1.88
C VAL A 94 -1.96 -13.94 1.48
N ARG A 95 -1.77 -15.09 2.12
CA ARG A 95 -2.71 -16.23 2.02
C ARG A 95 -4.06 -15.77 2.57
N ASP A 96 -5.06 -15.61 1.70
CA ASP A 96 -6.41 -15.22 2.13
C ASP A 96 -7.01 -16.33 3.02
N PRO A 97 -7.44 -16.02 4.26
CA PRO A 97 -8.13 -17.00 5.12
C PRO A 97 -9.53 -17.41 4.61
N VAL A 98 -10.03 -16.76 3.55
CA VAL A 98 -11.44 -16.83 3.11
C VAL A 98 -11.77 -18.12 2.35
N MET A 99 -10.79 -18.98 2.04
CA MET A 99 -11.06 -20.31 1.46
C MET A 99 -11.28 -21.43 2.49
N MET A 100 -11.26 -21.13 3.80
CA MET A 100 -11.59 -22.10 4.85
C MET A 100 -13.10 -22.11 5.16
N ILE A 101 -13.93 -22.42 4.16
CA ILE A 101 -15.31 -22.88 4.36
C ILE A 101 -15.39 -24.33 3.85
N ASP A 102 -14.68 -25.23 4.52
CA ASP A 102 -15.28 -26.50 4.92
C ASP A 102 -14.52 -27.03 6.13
N GLY A 103 -15.26 -27.55 7.10
CA GLY A 103 -14.75 -27.83 8.43
C GLY A 103 -13.74 -28.98 8.44
N GLN A 104 -12.47 -28.66 8.65
CA GLN A 104 -11.52 -29.59 9.27
C GLN A 104 -10.55 -28.81 10.15
N LYS A 105 -10.44 -29.30 11.40
CA LYS A 105 -9.56 -28.78 12.44
C LYS A 105 -8.14 -29.22 12.11
N ASP A 106 -7.34 -28.32 11.57
CA ASP A 106 -5.88 -28.44 11.65
C ASP A 106 -5.35 -27.19 12.35
N ASP A 107 -5.21 -27.33 13.67
CA ASP A 107 -4.29 -26.57 14.50
C ASP A 107 -2.88 -26.95 14.04
N GLU A 108 -2.34 -26.35 12.99
CA GLU A 108 -0.90 -26.37 12.75
C GLU A 108 -0.47 -25.23 11.82
N MET A 109 0.69 -24.65 12.18
CA MET A 109 1.42 -23.62 11.44
C MET A 109 0.96 -22.18 11.65
N ILE A 110 1.11 -21.73 12.91
CA ILE A 110 1.69 -20.41 13.18
C ILE A 110 3.04 -20.40 12.44
N SER A 111 3.04 -19.82 11.23
CA SER A 111 4.28 -19.43 10.57
C SER A 111 4.88 -18.29 11.38
N SER A 112 5.70 -18.72 12.32
CA SER A 112 6.79 -17.98 12.91
C SER A 112 7.60 -17.30 11.82
N SER A 113 7.31 -16.03 11.54
CA SER A 113 8.33 -15.08 11.08
C SER A 113 9.01 -14.36 12.24
N SER A 114 8.90 -14.92 13.46
CA SER A 114 9.81 -14.66 14.57
C SER A 114 10.81 -15.82 14.71
N SER A 115 11.65 -16.02 13.69
CA SER A 115 12.86 -16.84 13.82
C SER A 115 13.87 -16.41 12.76
N THR A 116 15.03 -15.97 13.26
CA THR A 116 16.21 -15.43 12.56
C THR A 116 15.96 -14.11 11.81
N LYS A 117 16.39 -13.00 12.43
CA LYS A 117 16.80 -11.78 11.71
C LYS A 117 18.03 -12.11 10.86
N GLU A 118 17.88 -12.97 9.85
CA GLU A 118 18.68 -12.75 8.66
C GLU A 118 18.19 -11.42 8.13
N GLN A 119 19.08 -10.43 8.09
CA GLN A 119 18.82 -9.18 7.40
C GLN A 119 18.71 -9.50 5.91
N SER A 120 17.58 -10.09 5.48
CA SER A 120 17.28 -10.26 4.08
C SER A 120 16.98 -8.87 3.54
N HIS A 121 18.03 -8.26 3.01
CA HIS A 121 18.00 -6.93 2.47
C HIS A 121 17.16 -6.94 1.19
N THR A 122 16.28 -5.95 1.05
CA THR A 122 15.45 -5.78 -0.16
C THR A 122 16.33 -5.75 -1.41
N PRO A 123 16.09 -6.60 -2.43
CA PRO A 123 16.87 -6.60 -3.65
C PRO A 123 16.98 -5.20 -4.28
N LEU A 124 18.13 -4.90 -4.90
CA LEU A 124 18.37 -3.59 -5.51
C LEU A 124 17.28 -3.22 -6.52
N GLU A 125 16.90 -4.17 -7.36
CA GLU A 125 15.84 -4.00 -8.36
C GLU A 125 14.49 -3.64 -7.71
N THR A 126 14.09 -4.35 -6.67
CA THR A 126 12.85 -4.05 -5.93
C THR A 126 12.91 -2.64 -5.30
N ARG A 127 14.05 -2.24 -4.71
CA ARG A 127 14.22 -0.87 -4.20
C ARG A 127 14.12 0.18 -5.29
N GLN A 128 14.71 -0.08 -6.46
CA GLN A 128 14.60 0.80 -7.62
C GLN A 128 13.15 0.93 -8.08
N ASN A 129 12.39 -0.17 -8.12
CA ASN A 129 10.96 -0.16 -8.46
C ASN A 129 10.12 0.64 -7.45
N ILE A 130 10.36 0.44 -6.14
CA ILE A 130 9.72 1.22 -5.07
C ILE A 130 10.01 2.70 -5.23
N CYS A 131 11.29 3.08 -5.46
CA CYS A 131 11.69 4.47 -5.67
C CYS A 131 11.06 5.08 -6.93
N ARG A 132 11.02 4.35 -8.04
CA ARG A 132 10.45 4.81 -9.31
C ARG A 132 8.93 5.07 -9.18
N ILE A 133 8.20 4.18 -8.51
CA ILE A 133 6.77 4.39 -8.19
C ILE A 133 6.59 5.56 -7.23
N GLY A 134 7.42 5.66 -6.19
CA GLY A 134 7.41 6.78 -5.26
C GLY A 134 7.63 8.13 -5.97
N ASN A 135 8.55 8.19 -6.92
CA ASN A 135 8.80 9.40 -7.71
C ASN A 135 7.66 9.71 -8.69
N ALA A 136 7.07 8.70 -9.33
CA ALA A 136 5.85 8.90 -10.13
C ALA A 136 4.73 9.53 -9.28
N ILE A 137 4.49 9.02 -8.06
CA ILE A 137 3.49 9.58 -7.14
C ILE A 137 3.81 11.03 -6.78
N ARG A 138 5.08 11.35 -6.49
CA ARG A 138 5.52 12.73 -6.17
C ARG A 138 5.27 13.69 -7.33
N VAL A 139 5.64 13.30 -8.55
CA VAL A 139 5.44 14.12 -9.76
C VAL A 139 3.95 14.37 -9.98
N LEU A 140 3.12 13.33 -9.90
CA LEU A 140 1.67 13.47 -10.03
C LEU A 140 1.08 14.38 -8.95
N SER A 141 1.55 14.25 -7.71
CA SER A 141 1.13 15.10 -6.60
C SER A 141 1.51 16.57 -6.83
N ASN A 142 2.75 16.83 -7.25
CA ASN A 142 3.24 18.18 -7.54
C ASN A 142 2.45 18.86 -8.68
N LEU A 143 2.01 18.08 -9.67
CA LEU A 143 1.19 18.55 -10.78
C LEU A 143 -0.30 18.66 -10.44
N GLY A 144 -0.72 18.25 -9.23
CA GLY A 144 -2.12 18.25 -8.81
C GLY A 144 -2.98 17.24 -9.58
N PHE A 145 -2.39 16.16 -10.08
CA PHE A 145 -3.11 15.12 -10.83
C PHE A 145 -3.65 14.04 -9.90
N THR A 146 -4.81 13.48 -10.26
CA THR A 146 -5.39 12.38 -9.50
C THR A 146 -4.45 11.18 -9.48
N VAL A 147 -4.17 10.67 -8.29
CA VAL A 147 -3.31 9.52 -8.05
C VAL A 147 -4.16 8.25 -8.11
N THR A 148 -4.13 7.56 -9.25
CA THR A 148 -4.72 6.22 -9.42
C THR A 148 -3.64 5.25 -9.88
N VAL A 149 -3.85 3.95 -9.64
CA VAL A 149 -2.92 2.90 -10.08
C VAL A 149 -2.60 3.02 -11.57
N GLN A 150 -3.63 3.23 -12.40
CA GLN A 150 -3.45 3.41 -13.84
C GLN A 150 -2.50 4.57 -14.15
N VAL A 151 -2.73 5.76 -13.58
CA VAL A 151 -1.90 6.95 -13.87
C VAL A 151 -0.47 6.76 -13.35
N ILE A 152 -0.30 6.14 -12.18
CA ILE A 152 1.02 5.82 -11.62
C ILE A 152 1.78 4.89 -12.56
N THR A 153 1.17 3.78 -12.97
CA THR A 153 1.80 2.80 -13.87
C THR A 153 2.11 3.40 -15.23
N GLU A 154 1.20 4.21 -15.80
CA GLU A 154 1.45 4.98 -17.03
C GLU A 154 2.67 5.90 -16.89
N THR A 155 2.80 6.61 -15.75
CA THR A 155 3.92 7.52 -15.49
C THR A 155 5.25 6.77 -15.34
N VAL A 156 5.24 5.59 -14.70
CA VAL A 156 6.42 4.72 -14.64
C VAL A 156 6.80 4.22 -16.02
N ASN A 157 5.84 3.74 -16.81
CA ASN A 157 6.08 3.29 -18.18
C ASN A 157 6.61 4.42 -19.07
N LEU A 158 6.10 5.64 -18.89
CA LEU A 158 6.61 6.83 -19.57
C LEU A 158 8.08 7.08 -19.22
N SER A 159 8.45 7.03 -17.93
CA SER A 159 9.85 7.15 -17.50
C SER A 159 10.75 6.11 -18.15
N ASN A 160 10.31 4.84 -18.23
CA ASN A 160 11.07 3.77 -18.87
C ASN A 160 11.19 3.99 -20.38
N SER A 161 10.09 4.38 -21.06
CA SER A 161 10.06 4.60 -22.50
C SER A 161 10.95 5.75 -22.97
N LYS A 162 11.14 6.76 -22.11
CA LYS A 162 12.02 7.91 -22.36
C LYS A 162 13.41 7.72 -21.78
N ASN A 163 13.69 6.54 -21.22
CA ASN A 163 14.96 6.20 -20.59
C ASN A 163 15.38 7.23 -19.53
N VAL A 164 14.42 7.68 -18.72
CA VAL A 164 14.63 8.64 -17.63
C VAL A 164 15.05 7.87 -16.38
N ASP A 165 16.19 8.26 -15.82
CA ASP A 165 16.66 7.63 -14.58
C ASP A 165 15.79 8.05 -13.39
N ILE A 166 15.76 7.19 -12.35
CA ILE A 166 14.87 7.37 -11.19
C ILE A 166 15.08 8.73 -10.53
N HIS A 167 16.32 9.20 -10.44
CA HIS A 167 16.67 10.47 -9.81
C HIS A 167 16.26 11.68 -10.68
N GLU A 168 16.24 11.53 -12.00
CA GLU A 168 15.86 12.57 -12.96
C GLU A 168 14.34 12.74 -13.06
N MET A 169 13.54 11.76 -12.61
CA MET A 169 12.08 11.88 -12.59
C MET A 169 11.58 13.09 -11.80
N LEU A 170 12.36 13.60 -10.84
CA LEU A 170 11.96 14.77 -10.05
C LEU A 170 12.34 16.11 -10.71
N CYS A 171 13.05 16.09 -11.84
CA CYS A 171 13.43 17.28 -12.59
C CYS A 171 12.24 17.89 -13.36
N SER A 172 12.37 19.16 -13.72
CA SER A 172 11.34 19.93 -14.46
C SER A 172 10.96 19.29 -15.78
N GLU A 173 11.93 18.73 -16.49
CA GLU A 173 11.81 18.11 -17.81
C GLU A 173 10.83 16.94 -17.75
N PHE A 174 10.94 16.10 -16.72
CA PHE A 174 10.01 14.99 -16.53
C PHE A 174 8.61 15.47 -16.10
N HIS A 175 8.51 16.53 -15.30
CA HIS A 175 7.21 17.12 -14.95
C HIS A 175 6.46 17.65 -16.19
N VAL A 176 7.16 18.33 -17.09
CA VAL A 176 6.59 18.81 -18.36
C VAL A 176 6.09 17.63 -19.18
N LEU A 177 6.93 16.60 -19.34
CA LEU A 177 6.56 15.41 -20.10
C LEU A 177 5.31 14.70 -19.52
N VAL A 178 5.22 14.55 -18.20
CA VAL A 178 4.05 13.96 -17.54
C VAL A 178 2.80 14.83 -17.75
N ALA A 179 2.94 16.15 -17.71
CA ALA A 179 1.83 17.07 -17.96
C ALA A 179 1.33 17.02 -19.42
N GLU A 180 2.23 16.93 -20.39
CA GLU A 180 1.90 16.76 -21.81
C GLU A 180 1.15 15.45 -22.06
N ASN A 181 1.67 14.34 -21.53
CA ASN A 181 1.03 13.03 -21.64
C ASN A 181 -0.37 13.02 -20.99
N GLU A 182 -0.53 13.67 -19.83
CA GLU A 182 -1.84 13.84 -19.19
C GLU A 182 -2.82 14.66 -20.05
N ALA A 183 -2.33 15.73 -20.68
CA ALA A 183 -3.14 16.56 -21.57
C ALA A 183 -3.62 15.78 -22.80
N GLU A 184 -2.75 14.98 -23.42
CA GLU A 184 -3.11 14.08 -24.53
C GLU A 184 -4.18 13.08 -24.13
N ARG A 185 -3.98 12.38 -23.00
CA ARG A 185 -4.97 11.42 -22.47
C ARG A 185 -6.35 12.05 -22.28
N ARG A 186 -6.42 13.29 -21.78
CA ARG A 186 -7.70 14.02 -21.61
C ARG A 186 -8.32 14.41 -22.95
N ARG A 187 -7.51 14.76 -23.96
CA ARG A 187 -8.00 15.04 -25.31
C ARG A 187 -8.61 13.79 -25.95
N GLU A 188 -7.99 12.63 -25.79
CA GLU A 188 -8.52 11.36 -26.32
C GLU A 188 -9.83 10.95 -25.67
N LYS A 189 -9.96 11.11 -24.33
CA LYS A 189 -11.22 10.84 -23.62
C LYS A 189 -12.38 11.73 -24.05
N ARG A 190 -12.11 12.93 -24.58
CA ARG A 190 -13.15 13.84 -25.12
C ARG A 190 -13.62 13.47 -26.53
N LYS A 191 -12.83 12.67 -27.26
CA LYS A 191 -13.17 12.21 -28.61
C LYS A 191 -14.01 10.93 -28.62
N LYS A 192 -14.02 10.21 -27.50
CA LYS A 192 -14.88 9.04 -27.24
C LYS A 192 -16.17 9.48 -26.57
#